data_AF-A0A672GFF7-F1
#
_entry.id   AF-A0A672GFF7-F1
#
_cell.length_a   1.000
_cell.length_b   1.000
_cell.length_c   1.000
_cell.angle_alpha   90.00
_cell.angle_beta   90.00
_cell.angle_gamma   90.00
#
_symmetry.space_group_name_H-M   'P 1'
#
loop_
_entity.id
_entity.type
_entity.pdbx_description
1 polymer ?
#
loop_
_entity_poly.entity_id
_entity_poly.type
_entity_poly.pdbx_seq_one_letter_code
_entity_poly.pdbx_strand_id
1 'polypeptide(L)'
;MPAALTDSSQIICEVWASNVEEEMRKIRQIIQSYNYIAMDTEFPGVVVRPIGEFRSTVDYQYQLLRCNVDLLKIIQLGLTFMNEDGDYPPGTTTWQFNFKFNLTGRNTCFKT
;
A
#
# COMPACT_ATOMS: atom_id res chain seq x y z
N MET A 1 11.96 -31.66 -17.87
CA MET A 1 11.36 -30.60 -17.04
C MET A 1 10.27 -29.95 -17.88
N PRO A 2 8.98 -30.06 -17.54
CA PRO A 2 7.95 -29.40 -18.32
C PRO A 2 7.97 -27.90 -17.98
N ALA A 3 7.87 -27.09 -19.04
CA ALA A 3 7.90 -25.64 -18.99
C ALA A 3 6.77 -25.09 -18.13
N ALA A 4 7.09 -24.17 -17.23
CA ALA A 4 6.10 -23.35 -16.54
C ALA A 4 5.32 -22.58 -17.62
N LEU A 5 4.02 -22.85 -17.69
CA LEU A 5 3.08 -22.07 -18.47
C LEU A 5 3.12 -20.65 -17.89
N THR A 6 3.83 -19.76 -18.58
CA THR A 6 3.78 -18.33 -18.34
C THR A 6 2.39 -17.85 -18.73
N ASP A 7 1.45 -17.99 -17.82
CA ASP A 7 0.18 -17.29 -17.92
C ASP A 7 0.52 -15.81 -17.85
N SER A 8 0.12 -15.07 -18.87
CA SER A 8 0.23 -13.61 -18.97
C SER A 8 -0.76 -12.94 -18.01
N SER A 9 -0.74 -13.35 -16.74
CA SER A 9 -1.49 -12.76 -15.66
C SER A 9 -0.73 -11.55 -15.14
N GLN A 10 -1.39 -10.41 -15.13
CA GLN A 10 -0.82 -9.17 -14.66
C GLN A 10 -0.61 -9.27 -13.15
N ILE A 11 0.64 -9.50 -12.74
CA ILE A 11 1.03 -9.77 -11.34
C ILE A 11 0.64 -8.59 -10.42
N ILE A 12 0.74 -7.37 -10.96
CA ILE A 12 0.49 -6.11 -10.24
C ILE A 12 -0.64 -5.32 -10.93
N CYS A 13 -1.72 -5.04 -10.21
CA CYS A 13 -2.83 -4.21 -10.65
C CYS A 13 -2.71 -2.79 -10.10
N GLU A 14 -2.65 -1.82 -11.00
CA GLU A 14 -2.67 -0.39 -10.65
C GLU A 14 -4.11 0.06 -10.33
N VAL A 15 -4.30 0.52 -9.10
CA VAL A 15 -5.60 0.98 -8.60
C VAL A 15 -5.62 2.50 -8.54
N TRP A 16 -6.56 3.08 -9.26
CA TRP A 16 -6.84 4.50 -9.41
C TRP A 16 -8.28 4.80 -8.95
N ALA A 17 -8.68 6.06 -8.93
CA ALA A 17 -10.04 6.45 -8.54
C ALA A 17 -11.12 5.80 -9.43
N SER A 18 -10.81 5.49 -10.68
CA SER A 18 -11.73 4.94 -11.67
C SER A 18 -12.04 3.45 -11.46
N ASN A 19 -11.09 2.65 -10.96
CA ASN A 19 -11.22 1.19 -10.80
C ASN A 19 -11.17 0.71 -9.34
N VAL A 20 -10.96 1.60 -8.36
CA VAL A 20 -10.85 1.22 -6.94
C VAL A 20 -12.03 0.39 -6.43
N GLU A 21 -13.26 0.69 -6.85
CA GLU A 21 -14.43 -0.05 -6.40
C GLU A 21 -14.48 -1.48 -6.96
N GLU A 22 -14.04 -1.65 -8.21
CA GLU A 22 -13.95 -2.96 -8.85
C GLU A 22 -12.88 -3.83 -8.20
N GLU A 23 -11.69 -3.27 -8.02
CA GLU A 23 -10.56 -3.99 -7.42
C GLU A 23 -10.83 -4.33 -5.95
N MET A 24 -11.48 -3.44 -5.20
CA MET A 24 -11.90 -3.74 -3.83
C MET A 24 -12.93 -4.88 -3.75
N ARG A 25 -13.77 -5.08 -4.77
CA ARG A 25 -14.67 -6.25 -4.83
C ARG A 25 -13.87 -7.54 -5.05
N LYS A 26 -12.84 -7.53 -5.89
CA LYS A 26 -11.95 -8.69 -6.11
C LYS A 26 -11.18 -9.02 -4.83
N ILE A 27 -10.63 -8.01 -4.16
CA ILE A 27 -9.92 -8.18 -2.88
C ILE A 27 -10.82 -8.82 -1.80
N ARG A 28 -12.11 -8.44 -1.74
CA ARG A 28 -13.05 -9.06 -0.79
C ARG A 28 -13.29 -10.55 -1.04
N GLN A 29 -13.12 -11.03 -2.27
CA GLN A 29 -13.27 -12.44 -2.60
C GLN A 29 -11.99 -13.22 -2.27
N ILE A 30 -10.82 -12.69 -2.64
CA ILE A 30 -9.55 -13.40 -2.43
C ILE A 30 -9.19 -13.52 -0.96
N ILE A 31 -9.53 -12.54 -0.12
CA ILE A 31 -9.10 -12.50 1.29
C ILE A 31 -9.65 -13.67 2.13
N GLN A 32 -10.69 -14.35 1.63
CA GLN A 32 -11.24 -15.55 2.27
C GLN A 32 -10.30 -16.76 2.14
N SER A 33 -9.52 -16.83 1.06
CA SER A 33 -8.61 -17.95 0.75
C SER A 33 -7.13 -17.56 0.85
N TYR A 34 -6.81 -16.28 0.64
CA TYR A 34 -5.47 -15.70 0.68
C TYR A 34 -5.45 -14.59 1.75
N ASN A 35 -5.35 -15.03 3.01
CA ASN A 35 -5.52 -14.19 4.20
C ASN A 35 -4.22 -13.58 4.73
N TYR A 36 -3.06 -13.88 4.14
CA TYR A 36 -1.79 -13.24 4.48
C TYR A 36 -1.57 -12.04 3.57
N ILE A 37 -1.32 -10.88 4.18
CA ILE A 37 -1.18 -9.62 3.46
C ILE A 37 0.21 -9.04 3.73
N ALA A 38 1.03 -8.96 2.67
CA ALA A 38 2.23 -8.13 2.68
C ALA A 38 1.85 -6.71 2.26
N MET A 39 2.33 -5.71 3.01
CA MET A 39 2.02 -4.30 2.81
C MET A 39 3.31 -3.50 2.65
N ASP A 40 3.30 -2.59 1.69
CA ASP A 40 4.33 -1.56 1.55
C ASP A 40 3.70 -0.20 1.23
N THR A 41 4.32 0.90 1.66
CA THR A 41 3.77 2.25 1.51
C THR A 41 4.83 3.25 1.11
N GLU A 42 4.49 4.11 0.15
CA GLU A 42 5.36 5.19 -0.30
C GLU A 42 4.80 6.55 0.13
N PHE A 43 5.65 7.36 0.75
CA PHE A 43 5.35 8.70 1.25
C PHE A 43 6.47 9.67 0.85
N PRO A 44 6.24 10.99 0.82
CA PRO A 44 7.21 11.99 0.36
C PRO A 44 8.41 12.22 1.32
N GLY A 45 8.92 11.18 1.98
CA GLY A 45 10.09 11.22 2.86
C GLY A 45 9.81 11.85 4.23
N VAL A 46 10.87 12.31 4.89
CA VAL A 46 10.81 12.95 6.23
C VAL A 46 10.95 14.46 6.06
N VAL A 47 9.92 15.22 6.42
CA VAL A 47 9.86 16.68 6.25
C VAL A 47 10.11 17.40 7.57
N VAL A 48 9.77 16.81 8.71
CA VAL A 48 9.86 17.46 10.02
C VAL A 48 10.68 16.62 10.99
N ARG A 49 11.55 17.28 11.76
CA ARG A 49 12.21 16.71 12.94
C ARG A 49 11.59 17.31 14.19
N PRO A 50 11.16 16.50 15.18
CA PRO A 50 10.55 17.03 16.38
C PRO A 50 11.61 17.74 17.23
N ILE A 51 11.26 18.92 17.77
CA ILE A 51 12.13 19.75 18.60
C ILE A 51 11.64 19.61 20.06
N GLY A 52 12.50 19.18 20.98
CA GLY A 52 12.16 19.02 22.41
C GLY A 52 13.08 18.05 23.16
N GLU A 53 12.82 17.88 24.45
CA GLU A 53 13.43 16.83 25.27
C GLU A 53 12.64 15.52 25.14
N PHE A 54 13.34 14.43 24.83
CA PHE A 54 12.75 13.10 24.70
C PHE A 54 13.24 12.21 25.83
N ARG A 55 12.33 11.44 26.42
CA ARG A 55 12.63 10.53 27.54
C ARG A 55 13.51 9.36 27.11
N SER A 56 13.46 8.97 25.83
CA SER A 56 14.26 7.90 25.25
C SER A 56 14.44 8.06 23.73
N THR A 57 15.40 7.34 23.14
CA THR A 57 15.59 7.28 21.68
C THR A 57 14.38 6.68 20.96
N VAL A 58 13.66 5.74 21.60
CA VAL A 58 12.45 5.13 21.05
C VAL A 58 11.31 6.15 20.99
N ASP A 59 11.16 6.98 22.03
CA ASP A 59 10.17 8.06 22.04
C ASP A 59 10.46 9.09 20.94
N TYR A 60 11.74 9.41 20.72
CA TYR A 60 12.14 10.30 19.63
C TYR A 60 11.76 9.73 18.25
N GLN A 61 12.04 8.45 18.01
CA GLN A 61 11.70 7.77 16.75
C GLN A 61 10.19 7.72 16.52
N TYR A 62 9.41 7.44 17.57
CA TYR A 62 7.96 7.45 17.49
C TYR A 62 7.41 8.84 17.18
N GLN A 63 7.90 9.88 17.87
CA GLN A 63 7.46 11.25 17.61
C GLN A 63 7.87 11.74 16.21
N LEU A 64 9.05 11.35 15.74
CA LEU A 64 9.49 11.59 14.37
C LEU A 64 8.54 10.94 13.38
N LEU A 65 8.20 9.66 13.55
CA LEU A 65 7.25 8.96 12.69
C LEU A 65 5.87 9.64 12.73
N ARG A 66 5.33 9.89 13.93
CA ARG A 66 4.01 10.49 14.14
C ARG A 66 3.88 11.85 13.46
N CYS A 67 4.81 12.76 13.68
CA CYS A 67 4.75 14.09 13.07
C CYS A 67 4.77 14.03 11.54
N ASN A 68 5.54 13.11 10.96
CA ASN A 68 5.60 12.98 9.50
C ASN A 68 4.36 12.26 8.95
N VAL A 69 3.83 11.24 9.63
CA VAL A 69 2.58 10.57 9.21
C VAL A 69 1.38 11.51 9.28
N ASP A 70 1.28 12.34 10.33
CA ASP A 70 0.16 13.29 10.49
C ASP A 70 0.19 14.41 9.42
N LEU A 71 1.38 14.78 8.93
CA LEU A 71 1.56 15.88 7.98
C LEU A 71 1.58 15.44 6.51
N LEU A 72 2.01 14.20 6.24
CA LEU A 72 2.25 13.74 4.87
C LEU A 72 1.10 12.90 4.36
N LYS A 73 0.69 13.19 3.12
CA LYS A 73 -0.26 12.36 2.39
C LYS A 73 0.48 11.18 1.79
N ILE A 74 -0.05 9.98 2.00
CA ILE A 74 0.42 8.76 1.34
C ILE A 74 0.35 8.91 -0.19
N ILE A 75 1.35 8.38 -0.89
CA ILE A 75 1.45 8.44 -2.35
C ILE A 75 0.97 7.12 -2.94
N GLN A 76 1.52 6.00 -2.44
CA GLN A 76 1.16 4.66 -2.87
C GLN A 76 1.04 3.69 -1.70
N LEU A 77 0.18 2.68 -1.86
CA LEU A 77 0.04 1.53 -0.97
C LEU A 77 0.05 0.27 -1.83
N GLY A 78 1.04 -0.60 -1.64
CA GLY A 78 1.10 -1.92 -2.23
C GLY A 78 0.55 -2.96 -1.27
N LEU A 79 -0.40 -3.79 -1.72
CA LEU A 79 -0.93 -4.93 -0.98
C LEU A 79 -0.75 -6.21 -1.79
N THR A 80 -0.05 -7.20 -1.24
CA THR A 80 0.12 -8.52 -1.87
C THR A 80 -0.53 -9.58 -1.00
N PHE A 81 -1.33 -10.45 -1.61
CA PHE A 81 -2.11 -11.48 -0.91
C PHE A 81 -1.50 -12.87 -1.12
N MET A 82 -1.42 -13.65 -0.04
CA MET A 82 -0.87 -15.00 0.00
C MET A 82 -1.72 -15.90 0.91
N ASN A 83 -1.61 -17.22 0.74
CA ASN A 83 -2.20 -18.20 1.66
C ASN A 83 -1.15 -18.74 2.66
N GLU A 84 -1.56 -19.68 3.52
CA GLU A 84 -0.70 -20.33 4.53
C GLU A 84 0.51 -21.07 3.92
N ASP A 85 0.34 -21.60 2.71
CA ASP A 85 1.38 -22.34 1.98
C ASP A 85 2.35 -21.42 1.21
N GLY A 86 2.07 -20.11 1.17
CA GLY A 86 2.85 -19.13 0.42
C GLY A 86 2.49 -19.02 -1.07
N ASP A 87 1.38 -19.62 -1.49
CA ASP A 87 0.85 -19.49 -2.84
C ASP A 87 0.08 -18.18 -3.03
N TYR A 88 0.06 -17.70 -4.28
CA TYR A 88 -0.60 -16.48 -4.69
C TYR A 88 -1.96 -16.75 -5.33
N PRO A 89 -2.91 -15.80 -5.26
CA PRO A 89 -4.17 -15.91 -5.99
C PRO A 89 -3.92 -15.98 -7.50
N PRO A 90 -4.71 -16.77 -8.24
CA PRO A 90 -4.60 -16.83 -9.69
C PRO A 90 -4.96 -15.47 -10.30
N GLY A 91 -4.11 -14.97 -11.20
CA GLY A 91 -4.28 -13.65 -11.81
C GLY A 91 -3.51 -12.56 -11.07
N THR A 92 -4.23 -11.58 -10.53
CA THR A 92 -3.63 -10.45 -9.80
C THR A 92 -3.20 -10.88 -8.40
N THR A 93 -1.92 -10.69 -8.09
CA THR A 93 -1.35 -11.02 -6.77
C THR A 93 -1.19 -9.79 -5.89
N THR A 94 -0.88 -8.65 -6.52
CA THR A 94 -0.55 -7.40 -5.86
C THR A 94 -1.44 -6.27 -6.38
N TRP A 95 -1.98 -5.47 -5.47
CA TRP A 95 -2.70 -4.23 -5.78
C TRP A 95 -1.87 -3.04 -5.34
N GLN A 96 -1.61 -2.14 -6.28
CA GLN A 96 -0.90 -0.89 -6.03
C GLN A 96 -1.91 0.26 -6.08
N PHE A 97 -2.29 0.78 -4.91
CA PHE A 97 -3.19 1.91 -4.79
C PHE A 97 -2.45 3.22 -4.98
N ASN A 98 -2.90 4.00 -5.96
CA ASN A 98 -2.33 5.29 -6.30
C ASN A 98 -3.19 6.43 -5.71
N PHE A 99 -2.73 7.00 -4.61
CA PHE A 99 -3.43 8.09 -3.94
C PHE A 99 -3.15 9.43 -4.62
N LYS A 100 -4.13 10.33 -4.52
CA LYS A 100 -3.99 11.70 -5.03
C LYS A 100 -3.03 12.47 -4.17
N PHE A 101 -1.83 12.64 -4.70
CA PHE A 101 -0.87 13.56 -4.16
C PHE A 101 -1.06 14.93 -4.79
N ASN A 102 -1.50 15.91 -3.98
CA ASN A 102 -1.56 17.31 -4.39
C ASN A 102 -0.89 18.17 -3.33
N LEU A 103 0.18 18.86 -3.71
CA LEU A 103 0.94 19.78 -2.87
C LEU A 103 0.10 20.99 -2.41
N THR A 104 -1.04 21.28 -3.05
CA THR A 104 -1.87 22.48 -2.80
C THR A 104 -3.29 22.18 -2.27
N GLY A 105 -3.51 21.04 -1.60
CA GLY A 105 -4.64 20.92 -0.66
C GLY A 105 -6.06 20.84 -1.27
N ARG A 106 -6.29 20.01 -2.30
CA ARG A 106 -7.67 19.64 -2.73
C ARG A 106 -8.11 18.27 -2.19
N ASN A 107 -9.37 18.20 -1.74
CA ASN A 107 -10.01 17.07 -1.06
C ASN A 107 -10.48 15.96 -2.01
N THR A 108 -9.57 15.09 -2.45
CA THR A 108 -9.91 13.80 -3.07
C THR A 108 -8.76 12.83 -2.80
N CYS A 109 -9.06 11.60 -2.38
CA CYS A 109 -8.05 10.65 -1.88
C CYS A 109 -7.28 9.90 -2.99
N PHE A 110 -7.85 9.70 -4.18
CA PHE A 110 -7.24 8.89 -5.26
C PHE A 110 -6.96 9.69 -6.53
N LYS A 111 -5.87 9.36 -7.25
CA LYS A 111 -5.58 9.95 -8.56
C LYS A 111 -6.65 9.49 -9.56
N THR A 112 -7.15 10.43 -10.36
CA THR A 112 -8.09 10.16 -11.47
C THR A 112 -7.44 9.34 -12.56
#